data_AF-A0A6A6BPY9-F1
#
_entry.id   AF-A0A6A6BPY9-F1
#
_cell.length_a   1.000
_cell.length_b   1.000
_cell.length_c   1.000
_cell.angle_alpha   90.00
_cell.angle_beta   90.00
_cell.angle_gamma   90.00
#
_symmetry.space_group_name_H-M   'P 1'
#
loop_
_entity.id
_entity.type
_entity.pdbx_description
1 polymer ?
#
loop_
_entity_poly.entity_id
_entity_poly.type
_entity_poly.pdbx_seq_one_letter_code
_entity_poly.pdbx_strand_id
1 'polypeptide(L)'
;MPAPTGRPPHLTTPPYVHHFDTWSLVKQLEGSGFSARQSVSVMKAIRGILGDNLDVARDGLVGKSDVENETYLFRAACSELQTEVENNRKAENERMSTQRNQLQHEVDILTQRLDQDCSNMKEELKGMFDDRKMTVRMEQRAMESKIQELNYKITVALNSDARSEVEGLRWTITRRAVTAIVIVAASILSTLNYSSYMTRTQEQERKKMSEALQEGGLAGLADAHASTVGQVHSSSSGAGKGSSSVVGSGGMSGGVTGGGVSGYGNVEAVMKALEGEGAGDGVMVSEGGVSLG
;
A
#
# COMPACT_ATOMS: atom_id res chain seq x y z
N MET A 1 38.26 -20.49 56.20
CA MET A 1 39.10 -19.58 57.02
C MET A 1 39.71 -20.40 58.15
N PRO A 2 41.04 -20.59 58.22
CA PRO A 2 41.65 -21.17 59.41
C PRO A 2 41.51 -20.20 60.58
N ALA A 3 41.26 -20.74 61.78
CA ALA A 3 40.99 -19.97 62.98
C ALA A 3 42.20 -19.11 63.41
N PRO A 4 41.99 -17.92 63.98
CA PRO A 4 43.09 -17.11 64.53
C PRO A 4 43.63 -17.80 65.79
N THR A 5 44.75 -18.49 65.67
CA THR A 5 45.50 -19.03 66.82
C THR A 5 46.33 -17.92 67.46
N GLY A 6 45.67 -16.96 68.11
CA GLY A 6 46.30 -15.93 68.93
C GLY A 6 45.86 -16.10 70.37
N ARG A 7 46.73 -16.67 71.21
CA ARG A 7 46.51 -16.75 72.66
C ARG A 7 46.33 -15.31 73.19
N PRO A 8 45.31 -15.01 74.02
CA PRO A 8 45.10 -13.64 74.50
C PRO A 8 46.36 -13.15 75.23
N PRO A 9 46.76 -11.88 75.04
CA PRO A 9 48.00 -11.36 75.60
C PRO A 9 47.94 -11.45 77.12
N HIS A 10 48.84 -12.28 77.65
CA HIS A 10 49.21 -12.44 79.04
C HIS A 10 49.12 -11.13 79.87
N LEU A 11 48.26 -11.12 80.90
CA LEU A 11 48.14 -10.11 81.97
C LEU A 11 49.34 -10.15 82.93
N THR A 12 50.55 -10.43 82.45
CA THR A 12 51.75 -10.34 83.27
C THR A 12 52.14 -8.86 83.36
N THR A 13 52.22 -8.34 84.59
CA THR A 13 52.82 -7.02 84.81
C THR A 13 54.24 -7.03 84.21
N PRO A 14 54.59 -6.05 83.37
CA PRO A 14 55.94 -5.99 82.81
C PRO A 14 56.96 -5.98 83.95
N PRO A 15 58.04 -6.77 83.88
CA PRO A 15 59.09 -6.75 84.89
C PRO A 15 59.58 -5.31 85.09
N TYR A 16 59.74 -4.88 86.35
CA TYR A 16 60.26 -3.54 86.63
C TYR A 16 61.72 -3.46 86.17
N VAL A 17 61.95 -2.91 84.99
CA VAL A 17 63.29 -2.74 84.43
C VAL A 17 63.89 -1.46 84.98
N HIS A 18 64.97 -1.60 85.75
CA HIS A 18 65.72 -0.44 86.23
C HIS A 18 66.58 0.13 85.10
N HIS A 19 66.14 1.26 84.52
CA HIS A 19 66.77 1.84 83.33
C HIS A 19 68.13 2.53 83.61
N PHE A 20 68.48 2.79 84.88
CA PHE A 20 69.69 3.54 85.21
C PHE A 20 70.31 3.18 86.56
N ASP A 21 71.39 2.39 86.57
CA ASP A 21 72.13 2.03 87.78
C ASP A 21 72.84 3.24 88.39
N THR A 22 72.32 3.69 89.52
CA THR A 22 72.79 4.90 90.19
C THR A 22 73.87 4.63 91.23
N TRP A 23 73.97 3.40 91.70
CA TRP A 23 74.96 3.03 92.71
C TRP A 23 76.33 2.83 92.05
N SER A 24 76.38 2.07 90.95
CA SER A 24 77.64 1.82 90.23
C SER A 24 78.24 3.10 89.66
N LEU A 25 77.39 4.01 89.15
CA LEU A 25 77.84 5.30 88.64
C LEU A 25 78.48 6.15 89.74
N VAL A 26 77.83 6.29 90.89
CA VAL A 26 78.37 7.08 92.01
C VAL A 26 79.69 6.48 92.51
N LYS A 27 79.78 5.14 92.60
CA LYS A 27 81.01 4.44 93.00
C LYS A 27 82.17 4.66 92.02
N GLN A 28 81.89 4.64 90.72
CA GLN A 28 82.90 4.91 89.69
C GLN A 28 83.38 6.38 89.71
N LEU A 29 82.49 7.34 89.98
CA LEU A 29 82.88 8.75 90.12
C LEU A 29 83.69 9.01 91.40
N GLU A 30 83.32 8.38 92.52
CA GLU A 30 84.13 8.43 93.75
C GLU A 30 85.54 7.87 93.54
N GLY A 31 85.66 6.77 92.77
CA GLY A 31 86.95 6.15 92.44
C GLY A 31 87.84 6.97 91.48
N SER A 32 87.26 7.88 90.69
CA SER A 32 87.99 8.74 89.74
C SER A 32 88.39 10.10 90.32
N GLY A 33 88.20 10.31 91.64
CA GLY A 33 88.67 11.50 92.35
C GLY A 33 87.60 12.57 92.60
N PHE A 34 86.32 12.30 92.32
CA PHE A 34 85.23 13.21 92.68
C PHE A 34 84.81 13.01 94.14
N SER A 35 84.44 14.11 94.81
CA SER A 35 83.85 14.00 96.16
C SER A 35 82.46 13.36 96.10
N ALA A 36 82.06 12.63 97.14
CA ALA A 36 80.77 11.96 97.21
C ALA A 36 79.57 12.90 96.90
N ARG A 37 79.64 14.17 97.33
CA ARG A 37 78.61 15.18 97.03
C ARG A 37 78.56 15.56 95.55
N GLN A 38 79.71 15.68 94.90
CA GLN A 38 79.80 15.96 93.47
C GLN A 38 79.33 14.77 92.64
N SER A 39 79.74 13.55 93.00
CA SER A 39 79.32 12.31 92.34
C SER A 39 77.80 12.12 92.37
N VAL A 40 77.17 12.36 93.53
CA VAL A 40 75.70 12.32 93.66
C VAL A 40 75.03 13.42 92.85
N SER A 41 75.60 14.63 92.78
CA SER A 41 75.02 15.72 91.98
C SER A 41 75.07 15.43 90.48
N VAL A 42 76.18 14.90 89.98
CA VAL A 42 76.33 14.49 88.58
C VAL A 42 75.39 13.34 88.24
N MET A 43 75.26 12.34 89.14
CA MET A 43 74.27 11.27 88.97
C MET A 43 72.85 11.83 88.85
N LYS A 44 72.48 12.84 89.65
CA LYS A 44 71.13 13.42 89.64
C LYS A 44 70.87 14.15 88.32
N ALA A 45 71.85 14.88 87.82
CA ALA A 45 71.78 15.55 86.53
C ALA A 45 71.62 14.54 85.37
N ILE A 46 72.42 13.47 85.36
CA ILE A 46 72.33 12.42 84.33
C ILE A 46 70.98 11.69 84.41
N ARG A 47 70.50 11.36 85.62
CA ARG A 47 69.18 10.73 85.81
C ARG A 47 68.05 11.63 85.28
N GLY A 48 68.13 12.94 85.50
CA GLY A 48 67.17 13.91 85.00
C GLY A 48 67.13 13.94 83.48
N ILE A 49 68.28 14.15 82.83
CA ILE A 49 68.39 14.18 81.36
C ILE A 49 67.92 12.85 80.75
N LEU A 50 68.25 11.71 81.36
CA LEU A 50 67.81 10.41 80.89
C LEU A 50 66.29 10.23 81.04
N GLY A 51 65.70 10.72 82.13
CA GLY A 51 64.25 10.73 82.32
C GLY A 51 63.55 11.52 81.21
N ASP A 52 63.99 12.75 80.98
CA ASP A 52 63.40 13.64 79.96
C ASP A 52 63.47 13.01 78.55
N ASN A 53 64.61 12.41 78.18
CA ASN A 53 64.74 11.75 76.89
C ASN A 53 63.91 10.46 76.77
N LEU A 54 63.73 9.73 77.87
CA LEU A 54 62.96 8.49 77.88
C LEU A 54 61.45 8.79 77.81
N ASP A 55 60.99 9.86 78.44
CA ASP A 55 59.61 10.34 78.33
C ASP A 55 59.30 10.78 76.89
N VAL A 56 60.19 11.57 76.28
CA VAL A 56 60.06 11.94 74.85
C VAL A 56 60.06 10.71 73.93
N ALA A 57 60.91 9.72 74.21
CA ALA A 57 60.94 8.48 73.44
C ALA A 57 59.65 7.65 73.64
N ARG A 58 59.10 7.60 74.85
CA ARG A 58 57.82 6.91 75.13
C ARG A 58 56.65 7.58 74.43
N ASP A 59 56.60 8.90 74.38
CA ASP A 59 55.55 9.63 73.67
C ASP A 59 55.63 9.43 72.15
N GLY A 60 56.83 9.21 71.60
CA GLY A 60 57.05 8.94 70.17
C GLY A 60 56.95 7.47 69.76
N LEU A 61 56.99 6.53 70.71
CA LEU A 61 56.97 5.09 70.44
C LEU A 61 55.55 4.55 70.65
N VAL A 62 54.91 4.16 69.55
CA VAL A 62 53.64 3.44 69.62
C VAL A 62 53.89 2.03 70.12
N GLY A 63 53.07 1.59 71.09
CA GLY A 63 53.14 0.24 71.62
C GLY A 63 52.96 -0.81 70.52
N LYS A 64 53.74 -1.89 70.57
CA LYS A 64 53.58 -3.02 69.64
C LYS A 64 52.14 -3.55 69.63
N SER A 65 51.50 -3.60 70.79
CA SER A 65 50.09 -4.00 70.95
C SER A 65 49.13 -3.10 70.18
N ASP A 66 49.38 -1.80 70.19
CA ASP A 66 48.47 -0.81 69.61
C ASP A 66 48.57 -0.86 68.09
N VAL A 67 49.79 -0.96 67.54
CA VAL A 67 50.00 -1.18 66.10
C VAL A 67 49.35 -2.49 65.64
N GLU A 68 49.50 -3.59 66.40
CA GLU A 68 48.89 -4.88 66.07
C GLU A 68 47.35 -4.83 66.13
N ASN A 69 46.77 -4.12 67.11
CA ASN A 69 45.34 -3.92 67.23
C ASN A 69 44.76 -3.10 66.07
N GLU A 70 45.36 -1.95 65.77
CA GLU A 70 44.91 -1.10 64.64
C GLU A 70 45.07 -1.82 63.30
N THR A 71 46.15 -2.58 63.13
CA THR A 71 46.35 -3.41 61.93
C THR A 71 45.26 -4.48 61.80
N TYR A 72 44.83 -5.09 62.91
CA TYR A 72 43.75 -6.06 62.91
C TYR A 72 42.41 -5.40 62.53
N LEU A 73 42.07 -4.26 63.13
CA LEU A 73 40.85 -3.52 62.82
C LEU A 73 40.81 -3.07 61.35
N PHE A 74 41.93 -2.55 60.85
CA PHE A 74 42.04 -2.15 59.45
C PHE A 74 41.86 -3.35 58.51
N ARG A 75 42.47 -4.50 58.84
CA ARG A 75 42.33 -5.71 58.01
C ARG A 75 40.93 -6.28 58.06
N ALA A 76 40.25 -6.20 59.20
CA ALA A 76 38.85 -6.57 59.34
C ALA A 76 37.95 -5.67 58.48
N ALA A 77 38.12 -4.35 58.56
CA ALA A 77 37.38 -3.38 57.75
C ALA A 77 37.63 -3.56 56.24
N CYS A 78 38.88 -3.81 55.85
CA CYS A 78 39.21 -4.12 54.44
C CYS A 78 38.53 -5.41 53.96
N SER A 79 38.49 -6.44 54.81
CA SER A 79 37.81 -7.69 54.48
C SER A 79 36.31 -7.49 54.36
N GLU A 80 35.71 -6.67 55.22
CA GLU A 80 34.29 -6.34 55.18
C GLU A 80 33.94 -5.56 53.90
N LEU A 81 34.71 -4.52 53.59
CA LEU A 81 34.54 -3.73 52.37
C LEU A 81 34.71 -4.60 51.11
N GLN A 82 35.70 -5.50 51.09
CA GLN A 82 35.88 -6.42 49.98
C GLN A 82 34.65 -7.32 49.80
N THR A 83 34.11 -7.88 50.89
CA THR A 83 32.90 -8.71 50.81
C THR A 83 31.68 -7.93 50.38
N GLU A 84 31.54 -6.68 50.82
CA GLU A 84 30.45 -5.80 50.40
C GLU A 84 30.53 -5.46 48.91
N VAL A 85 31.72 -5.10 48.41
CA VAL A 85 31.96 -4.83 46.99
C VAL A 85 31.70 -6.08 46.14
N GLU A 86 32.19 -7.25 46.56
CA GLU A 86 31.94 -8.51 45.86
C GLU A 86 30.44 -8.85 45.83
N ASN A 87 29.73 -8.62 46.93
CA ASN A 87 28.30 -8.86 47.02
C ASN A 87 27.51 -7.89 46.12
N ASN A 88 27.87 -6.61 46.14
CA ASN A 88 27.25 -5.60 45.30
C ASN A 88 27.46 -5.91 43.81
N ARG A 89 28.69 -6.28 43.42
CA ARG A 89 28.99 -6.71 42.04
C ARG A 89 28.19 -7.94 41.62
N LYS A 90 28.01 -8.92 42.51
CA LYS A 90 27.18 -10.10 42.22
C LYS A 90 25.72 -9.71 42.03
N ALA A 91 25.18 -8.88 42.92
CA ALA A 91 23.80 -8.38 42.83
C ALA A 91 23.56 -7.60 41.53
N GLU A 92 24.51 -6.73 41.14
CA GLU A 92 24.44 -5.99 39.87
C GLU A 92 24.48 -6.95 38.66
N ASN A 93 25.36 -7.95 38.70
CA ASN A 93 25.47 -8.93 37.61
C ASN A 93 24.20 -9.78 37.47
N GLU A 94 23.59 -10.19 38.59
CA GLU A 94 22.31 -10.89 38.61
C GLU A 94 21.17 -10.01 38.07
N ARG A 95 21.16 -8.72 38.45
CA ARG A 95 20.22 -7.74 37.92
C ARG A 95 20.38 -7.57 36.41
N MET A 96 21.61 -7.41 35.92
CA MET A 96 21.92 -7.29 34.49
C MET A 96 21.50 -8.55 33.74
N SER A 97 21.80 -9.73 34.27
CA SER A 97 21.38 -11.01 33.69
C SER A 97 19.86 -11.11 33.57
N THR A 98 19.13 -10.72 34.62
CA THR A 98 17.66 -10.74 34.63
C THR A 98 17.08 -9.76 33.61
N GLN A 99 17.61 -8.53 33.55
CA GLN A 99 17.19 -7.52 32.56
C GLN A 99 17.48 -7.98 31.13
N ARG A 100 18.64 -8.58 30.88
CA ARG A 100 18.99 -9.16 29.58
C ARG A 100 18.01 -10.25 29.18
N ASN A 101 17.67 -11.16 30.10
CA ASN A 101 16.70 -12.24 29.83
C ASN A 101 15.30 -11.68 29.55
N GLN A 102 14.88 -10.65 30.27
CA GLN A 102 13.61 -9.97 30.00
C GLN A 102 13.60 -9.31 28.62
N LEU A 103 14.64 -8.54 28.29
CA LEU A 103 14.77 -7.90 26.98
C LEU A 103 14.78 -8.93 25.84
N GLN A 104 15.50 -10.04 26.01
CA GLN A 104 15.50 -11.13 25.04
C GLN A 104 14.08 -11.67 24.81
N HIS A 105 13.34 -11.92 25.90
CA HIS A 105 11.96 -12.39 25.81
C HIS A 105 11.02 -11.38 25.14
N GLU A 106 11.17 -10.08 25.41
CA GLU A 106 10.40 -9.02 24.77
C GLU A 106 10.70 -8.94 23.26
N VAL A 107 11.96 -9.09 22.86
CA VAL A 107 12.37 -9.14 21.45
C VAL A 107 11.79 -10.36 20.75
N ASP A 108 11.81 -11.53 21.40
CA ASP A 108 11.25 -12.77 20.83
C ASP A 108 9.73 -12.63 20.63
N ILE A 109 9.01 -12.07 21.61
CA ILE A 109 7.57 -11.77 21.49
C ILE A 109 7.31 -10.79 20.33
N LEU A 110 8.10 -9.71 20.25
CA LEU A 110 7.91 -8.70 19.21
C LEU A 110 8.15 -9.29 17.83
N THR A 111 9.19 -10.12 17.69
CA THR A 111 9.50 -10.82 16.44
C THR A 111 8.36 -11.74 16.03
N GLN A 112 7.85 -12.55 16.96
CA GLN A 112 6.72 -13.44 16.68
C GLN A 112 5.46 -12.66 16.27
N ARG A 113 5.17 -11.54 16.92
CA ARG A 113 4.04 -10.67 16.56
C ARG A 113 4.22 -10.05 15.19
N LEU A 114 5.41 -9.53 14.87
CA LEU A 114 5.71 -8.96 13.57
C LEU A 114 5.59 -10.01 12.45
N ASP A 115 6.07 -11.23 12.68
CA ASP A 115 5.93 -12.33 11.73
C ASP A 115 4.47 -12.70 11.50
N GLN A 116 3.67 -12.74 12.57
CA GLN A 116 2.24 -12.98 12.49
C GLN A 116 1.51 -11.86 11.73
N ASP A 117 1.80 -10.60 12.04
CA ASP A 117 1.21 -9.43 11.38
C ASP A 117 1.60 -9.39 9.90
N CYS A 118 2.86 -9.68 9.57
CA CYS A 118 3.33 -9.77 8.20
C CYS A 118 2.63 -10.90 7.42
N SER A 119 2.48 -12.08 8.03
CA SER A 119 1.74 -13.20 7.43
C SER A 119 0.27 -12.84 7.23
N ASN A 120 -0.37 -12.22 8.23
CA ASN A 120 -1.76 -11.81 8.16
C ASN A 120 -1.98 -10.74 7.08
N MET A 121 -1.13 -9.72 7.01
CA MET A 121 -1.16 -8.70 5.96
C MET A 121 -0.95 -9.31 4.57
N LYS A 122 -0.05 -10.30 4.44
CA LYS A 122 0.19 -11.01 3.19
C LYS A 122 -1.05 -11.81 2.75
N GLU A 123 -1.71 -12.48 3.68
CA GLU A 123 -2.96 -13.21 3.42
C GLU A 123 -4.09 -12.25 3.05
N GLU A 124 -4.22 -11.13 3.76
CA GLU A 124 -5.21 -10.08 3.47
C GLU A 124 -4.97 -9.47 2.08
N LEU A 125 -3.73 -9.10 1.74
CA LEU A 125 -3.37 -8.58 0.43
C LEU A 125 -3.65 -9.60 -0.68
N LYS A 126 -3.33 -10.86 -0.45
CA LYS A 126 -3.64 -11.94 -1.37
C LYS A 126 -5.16 -12.10 -1.54
N GLY A 127 -5.92 -12.03 -0.46
CA GLY A 127 -7.37 -12.05 -0.47
C GLY A 127 -7.95 -10.90 -1.28
N MET A 128 -7.52 -9.66 -1.02
CA MET A 128 -7.94 -8.47 -1.78
C MET A 128 -7.59 -8.58 -3.26
N PHE A 129 -6.40 -9.09 -3.58
CA PHE A 129 -5.97 -9.28 -4.96
C PHE A 129 -6.83 -10.33 -5.68
N ASP A 130 -7.07 -11.48 -5.04
CA ASP A 130 -7.89 -12.55 -5.60
C ASP A 130 -9.36 -12.10 -5.76
N ASP A 131 -9.90 -11.31 -4.81
CA ASP A 131 -11.23 -10.70 -4.91
C ASP A 131 -11.33 -9.69 -6.07
N ARG A 132 -10.34 -8.79 -6.19
CA ARG A 132 -10.32 -7.84 -7.31
C ARG A 132 -10.20 -8.55 -8.66
N LYS A 133 -9.36 -9.59 -8.72
CA LYS A 133 -9.21 -10.44 -9.91
C LYS A 133 -10.50 -11.16 -10.26
N MET A 134 -11.26 -11.63 -9.27
CA MET A 134 -12.58 -12.23 -9.50
C MET A 134 -13.60 -11.20 -9.97
N THR A 135 -13.63 -10.02 -9.34
CA THR A 135 -14.48 -8.89 -9.73
C THR A 135 -14.26 -8.51 -11.19
N VAL A 136 -13.01 -8.33 -11.62
CA VAL A 136 -12.67 -8.01 -13.01
C VAL A 136 -13.17 -9.09 -13.97
N ARG A 137 -13.04 -10.39 -13.61
CA ARG A 137 -13.57 -11.48 -14.45
C ARG A 137 -15.10 -11.48 -14.52
N MET A 138 -15.78 -11.15 -13.43
CA MET A 138 -17.23 -11.03 -13.41
C MET A 138 -17.70 -9.85 -14.25
N GLU A 139 -17.01 -8.71 -14.16
CA GLU A 139 -17.25 -7.54 -15.02
C GLU A 139 -17.02 -7.89 -16.50
N GLN A 140 -15.96 -8.61 -16.82
CA GLN A 140 -15.68 -9.08 -18.18
C GLN A 140 -16.79 -10.01 -18.70
N ARG A 141 -17.21 -11.01 -17.92
CA ARG A 141 -18.33 -11.91 -18.30
C ARG A 141 -19.64 -11.15 -18.46
N ALA A 142 -19.90 -10.17 -17.60
CA ALA A 142 -21.09 -9.32 -17.72
C ALA A 142 -21.03 -8.47 -19.01
N MET A 143 -19.86 -7.97 -19.37
CA MET A 143 -19.64 -7.24 -20.63
C MET A 143 -19.83 -8.16 -21.85
N GLU A 144 -19.25 -9.36 -21.82
CA GLU A 144 -19.44 -10.38 -22.88
C GLU A 144 -20.92 -10.76 -23.05
N SER A 145 -21.66 -10.93 -21.95
CA SER A 145 -23.10 -11.18 -21.99
C SER A 145 -23.88 -10.02 -22.60
N LYS A 146 -23.56 -8.77 -22.23
CA LYS A 146 -24.16 -7.58 -22.85
C LYS A 146 -23.85 -7.49 -24.35
N ILE A 147 -22.62 -7.85 -24.77
CA ILE A 147 -22.24 -7.90 -26.19
C ILE A 147 -23.08 -8.94 -26.93
N GLN A 148 -23.28 -10.13 -26.36
CA GLN A 148 -24.12 -11.16 -26.95
C GLN A 148 -25.59 -10.73 -27.06
N GLU A 149 -26.14 -10.11 -26.00
CA GLU A 149 -27.50 -9.58 -26.01
C GLU A 149 -27.67 -8.50 -27.09
N LEU A 150 -26.72 -7.56 -27.19
CA LEU A 150 -26.71 -6.54 -28.24
C LEU A 150 -26.60 -7.17 -29.63
N ASN A 151 -25.72 -8.15 -29.82
CA ASN A 151 -25.58 -8.85 -31.10
C ASN A 151 -26.88 -9.59 -31.47
N TYR A 152 -27.53 -10.25 -30.51
CA TYR A 152 -28.83 -10.88 -30.71
C TYR A 152 -29.90 -9.84 -31.08
N LYS A 153 -30.00 -8.72 -30.34
CA LYS A 153 -30.93 -7.63 -30.64
C LYS A 153 -30.70 -7.05 -32.04
N ILE A 154 -29.45 -6.81 -32.43
CA ILE A 154 -29.10 -6.34 -33.78
C ILE A 154 -29.50 -7.38 -34.83
N THR A 155 -29.18 -8.66 -34.60
CA THR A 155 -29.50 -9.74 -35.55
C THR A 155 -31.01 -9.91 -35.71
N VAL A 156 -31.77 -9.87 -34.62
CA VAL A 156 -33.23 -9.96 -34.63
C VAL A 156 -33.84 -8.71 -35.24
N ALA A 157 -33.40 -7.50 -34.86
CA ALA A 157 -33.88 -6.27 -35.47
C ALA A 157 -33.61 -6.27 -36.97
N LEU A 158 -32.39 -6.58 -37.43
CA LEU A 158 -32.08 -6.66 -38.85
C LEU A 158 -32.88 -7.75 -39.58
N ASN A 159 -33.04 -8.95 -39.02
CA ASN A 159 -33.77 -10.03 -39.69
C ASN A 159 -35.29 -9.76 -39.68
N SER A 160 -35.85 -9.35 -38.56
CA SER A 160 -37.29 -9.10 -38.42
C SER A 160 -37.73 -7.78 -39.05
N ASP A 161 -37.00 -6.68 -38.86
CA ASP A 161 -37.32 -5.40 -39.52
C ASP A 161 -37.09 -5.49 -41.02
N ALA A 162 -35.97 -6.06 -41.50
CA ALA A 162 -35.77 -6.18 -42.94
C ALA A 162 -36.79 -7.15 -43.58
N ARG A 163 -37.17 -8.23 -42.91
CA ARG A 163 -38.19 -9.16 -43.41
C ARG A 163 -39.60 -8.56 -43.35
N SER A 164 -39.93 -7.82 -42.30
CA SER A 164 -41.20 -7.10 -42.14
C SER A 164 -41.34 -5.97 -43.16
N GLU A 165 -40.28 -5.18 -43.39
CA GLU A 165 -40.27 -4.16 -44.43
C GLU A 165 -40.42 -4.78 -45.82
N VAL A 166 -39.75 -5.90 -46.10
CA VAL A 166 -39.88 -6.61 -47.38
C VAL A 166 -41.27 -7.23 -47.55
N GLU A 167 -41.85 -7.81 -46.52
CA GLU A 167 -43.21 -8.37 -46.57
C GLU A 167 -44.28 -7.27 -46.66
N GLY A 168 -44.08 -6.15 -45.97
CA GLY A 168 -44.92 -4.95 -46.08
C GLY A 168 -44.85 -4.31 -47.48
N LEU A 169 -43.65 -4.25 -48.07
CA LEU A 169 -43.47 -3.83 -49.47
C LEU A 169 -44.18 -4.79 -50.43
N ARG A 170 -44.05 -6.10 -50.23
CA ARG A 170 -44.78 -7.11 -51.04
C ARG A 170 -46.30 -6.94 -50.93
N TRP A 171 -46.81 -6.70 -49.72
CA TRP A 171 -48.24 -6.50 -49.47
C TRP A 171 -48.78 -5.21 -50.11
N THR A 172 -48.04 -4.11 -50.01
CA THR A 172 -48.44 -2.83 -50.61
C THR A 172 -48.38 -2.86 -52.14
N ILE A 173 -47.36 -3.49 -52.72
CA ILE A 173 -47.24 -3.65 -54.17
C ILE A 173 -48.39 -4.49 -54.74
N THR A 174 -48.69 -5.63 -54.12
CA THR A 174 -49.78 -6.50 -54.57
C THR A 174 -51.14 -5.82 -54.44
N ARG A 175 -51.42 -5.14 -53.31
CA ARG A 175 -52.64 -4.35 -53.12
C ARG A 175 -52.80 -3.27 -54.19
N ARG A 176 -51.75 -2.49 -54.46
CA ARG A 176 -51.77 -1.42 -55.48
C ARG A 176 -52.00 -1.97 -56.89
N ALA A 177 -51.39 -3.12 -57.22
CA ALA A 177 -51.58 -3.78 -58.51
C ALA A 177 -53.03 -4.26 -58.70
N VAL A 178 -53.62 -4.89 -57.68
CA VAL A 178 -55.03 -5.32 -57.72
C VAL A 178 -55.97 -4.13 -57.89
N THR A 179 -55.76 -3.03 -57.14
CA THR A 179 -56.59 -1.83 -57.31
C THR A 179 -56.49 -1.22 -58.71
N ALA A 180 -55.30 -1.24 -59.32
CA ALA A 180 -55.12 -0.75 -60.68
C ALA A 180 -55.90 -1.61 -61.70
N ILE A 181 -55.87 -2.93 -61.56
CA ILE A 181 -56.63 -3.85 -62.42
C ILE A 181 -58.14 -3.62 -62.28
N VAL A 182 -58.63 -3.44 -61.05
CA VAL A 182 -60.06 -3.15 -60.80
C VAL A 182 -60.48 -1.83 -61.43
N ILE A 183 -59.67 -0.77 -61.31
CA ILE A 183 -59.95 0.53 -61.94
C ILE A 183 -59.99 0.40 -63.46
N VAL A 184 -59.05 -0.33 -64.06
CA VAL A 184 -59.02 -0.57 -65.51
C VAL A 184 -60.28 -1.35 -65.95
N ALA A 185 -60.64 -2.41 -65.23
CA ALA A 185 -61.85 -3.19 -65.52
C ALA A 185 -63.12 -2.34 -65.38
N ALA A 186 -63.23 -1.53 -64.34
CA ALA A 186 -64.35 -0.60 -64.13
C ALA A 186 -64.42 0.48 -65.21
N SER A 187 -63.27 0.98 -65.68
CA SER A 187 -63.20 1.97 -66.77
C SER A 187 -63.69 1.37 -68.10
N ILE A 188 -63.33 0.11 -68.37
CA ILE A 188 -63.83 -0.63 -69.53
C ILE A 188 -65.35 -0.84 -69.41
N LEU A 189 -65.85 -1.32 -68.27
CA LEU A 189 -67.28 -1.52 -68.04
C LEU A 189 -68.08 -0.22 -68.10
N SER A 190 -67.53 0.89 -67.59
CA SER A 190 -68.16 2.20 -67.66
C SER A 190 -68.24 2.69 -69.10
N THR A 191 -67.18 2.48 -69.89
CA THR A 191 -67.16 2.84 -71.32
C THR A 191 -68.18 2.00 -72.10
N LEU A 192 -68.27 0.69 -71.81
CA LEU A 192 -69.23 -0.21 -72.46
C LEU A 192 -70.68 0.09 -72.06
N ASN A 193 -70.95 0.39 -70.79
CA ASN A 193 -72.29 0.78 -70.33
C ASN A 193 -72.68 2.17 -70.84
N TYR A 194 -71.75 3.12 -70.91
CA TYR A 194 -71.99 4.43 -71.51
C TYR A 194 -72.30 4.31 -73.00
N SER A 195 -71.51 3.51 -73.74
CA SER A 195 -71.80 3.16 -75.13
C SER A 195 -73.17 2.50 -75.29
N SER A 196 -73.49 1.51 -74.46
CA SER A 196 -74.76 0.78 -74.55
C SER A 196 -75.97 1.62 -74.12
N TYR A 197 -75.80 2.53 -73.17
CA TYR A 197 -76.80 3.52 -72.78
C TYR A 197 -77.06 4.50 -73.92
N MET A 198 -76.00 4.96 -74.60
CA MET A 198 -76.14 5.90 -75.72
C MET A 198 -76.72 5.25 -76.98
N THR A 199 -76.47 3.96 -77.22
CA THR A 199 -77.12 3.22 -78.33
C THR A 199 -78.63 3.05 -78.08
N ARG A 200 -79.08 2.95 -76.83
CA ARG A 200 -80.52 2.87 -76.50
C ARG A 200 -81.25 4.21 -76.63
N THR A 201 -80.59 5.33 -76.33
CA THR A 201 -81.15 6.65 -76.64
C THR A 201 -81.20 6.91 -78.15
N GLN A 202 -80.19 6.49 -78.92
CA GLN A 202 -80.26 6.52 -80.39
C GLN A 202 -81.37 5.63 -80.97
N GLU A 203 -81.64 4.46 -80.38
CA GLU A 203 -82.76 3.61 -80.80
C GLU A 203 -84.14 4.23 -80.46
N GLN A 204 -84.25 4.95 -79.35
CA GLN A 204 -85.47 5.69 -79.00
C GLN A 204 -85.65 6.91 -79.91
N GLU A 205 -84.58 7.63 -80.27
CA GLU A 205 -84.62 8.72 -81.24
C GLU A 205 -84.92 8.20 -82.65
N ARG A 206 -84.36 7.06 -83.07
CA ARG A 206 -84.64 6.44 -84.37
C ARG A 206 -86.08 5.93 -84.49
N LYS A 207 -86.69 5.47 -83.39
CA LYS A 207 -88.13 5.10 -83.32
C LYS A 207 -89.05 6.32 -83.40
N LYS A 208 -88.69 7.42 -82.73
CA LYS A 208 -89.40 8.71 -82.83
C LYS A 208 -89.26 9.35 -84.22
N MET A 209 -88.11 9.18 -84.87
CA MET A 209 -87.84 9.67 -86.23
C MET A 209 -88.56 8.85 -87.31
N SER A 210 -88.79 7.54 -87.08
CA SER A 210 -89.62 6.73 -87.98
C SER A 210 -91.12 6.99 -87.87
N GLU A 211 -91.60 7.44 -86.71
CA GLU A 211 -93.00 7.87 -86.52
C GLU A 211 -93.24 9.29 -87.08
N ALA A 212 -92.22 10.15 -87.11
CA ALA A 212 -92.29 11.49 -87.71
C ALA A 212 -92.13 11.52 -89.25
N LEU A 213 -91.75 10.41 -89.89
CA LEU A 213 -91.54 10.34 -91.35
C LEU A 213 -92.77 9.87 -92.15
N GLN A 214 -93.89 9.59 -91.50
CA GLN A 214 -95.13 9.10 -92.14
C GLN A 214 -96.22 10.19 -92.33
N GLU A 215 -96.05 11.39 -91.78
CA GLU A 215 -96.95 12.53 -91.98
C GLU A 215 -96.22 13.73 -92.61
N GLY A 216 -96.47 13.96 -93.91
CA GLY A 216 -96.50 15.31 -94.48
C GLY A 216 -95.21 15.89 -95.08
N GLY A 217 -94.94 15.57 -96.36
CA GLY A 217 -94.03 16.36 -97.19
C GLY A 217 -94.78 17.39 -98.04
N LEU A 218 -94.36 18.68 -97.99
CA LEU A 218 -94.46 19.70 -99.06
C LEU A 218 -93.69 21.00 -98.68
N ALA A 219 -92.57 21.25 -99.40
CA ALA A 219 -91.86 22.52 -99.74
C ALA A 219 -91.58 23.59 -98.64
N GLY A 220 -90.35 24.05 -98.34
CA GLY A 220 -89.32 24.77 -99.16
C GLY A 220 -89.17 26.21 -98.58
N LEU A 221 -88.03 26.88 -98.33
CA LEU A 221 -86.71 26.97 -98.97
C LEU A 221 -85.66 27.63 -98.01
N ALA A 222 -84.36 27.30 -98.26
CA ALA A 222 -83.12 28.09 -98.03
C ALA A 222 -82.65 28.39 -96.58
N ASP A 223 -81.37 28.32 -96.19
CA ASP A 223 -80.12 28.20 -96.94
C ASP A 223 -78.98 27.65 -96.05
N ALA A 224 -77.94 27.12 -96.69
CA ALA A 224 -76.82 26.39 -96.10
C ALA A 224 -75.61 27.29 -95.75
N HIS A 225 -74.79 26.89 -94.77
CA HIS A 225 -73.37 26.60 -95.03
C HIS A 225 -72.69 25.83 -93.89
N ALA A 226 -71.97 24.79 -94.29
CA ALA A 226 -71.17 23.91 -93.47
C ALA A 226 -69.66 24.27 -93.57
N SER A 227 -68.85 23.45 -92.87
CA SER A 227 -67.41 23.18 -93.05
C SER A 227 -66.55 23.73 -91.88
N THR A 228 -65.61 23.02 -91.24
CA THR A 228 -65.05 21.65 -91.39
C THR A 228 -64.01 21.43 -90.27
N VAL A 229 -63.88 20.18 -89.81
CA VAL A 229 -62.66 19.39 -89.44
C VAL A 229 -61.42 20.20 -88.99
N GLY A 230 -60.80 19.99 -87.83
CA GLY A 230 -60.41 18.72 -87.21
C GLY A 230 -58.91 18.45 -87.46
N GLN A 231 -58.29 17.70 -86.54
CA GLN A 231 -56.97 17.07 -86.63
C GLN A 231 -55.78 17.90 -86.06
N VAL A 232 -54.83 17.46 -85.20
CA VAL A 232 -54.57 16.26 -84.34
C VAL A 232 -53.10 16.26 -83.92
N HIS A 233 -52.75 15.24 -83.12
CA HIS A 233 -51.42 14.73 -82.75
C HIS A 233 -50.78 15.37 -81.52
N SER A 234 -50.17 14.62 -80.61
CA SER A 234 -50.02 13.18 -80.41
C SER A 234 -49.19 12.98 -79.13
N SER A 235 -49.29 11.79 -78.52
CA SER A 235 -48.19 11.01 -77.89
C SER A 235 -47.41 11.66 -76.73
N SER A 236 -47.05 11.00 -75.64
CA SER A 236 -46.97 9.58 -75.31
C SER A 236 -46.40 9.44 -73.90
N SER A 237 -46.73 8.30 -73.25
CA SER A 237 -45.86 7.48 -72.38
C SER A 237 -45.10 8.15 -71.21
N GLY A 238 -45.11 7.66 -69.98
CA GLY A 238 -45.35 6.30 -69.48
C GLY A 238 -44.26 5.94 -68.47
N ALA A 239 -44.65 5.20 -67.41
CA ALA A 239 -43.81 4.45 -66.45
C ALA A 239 -42.81 5.27 -65.60
N GLY A 240 -42.46 4.95 -64.36
CA GLY A 240 -42.63 3.76 -63.55
C GLY A 240 -41.35 3.51 -62.75
N LYS A 241 -41.47 3.45 -61.41
CA LYS A 241 -40.55 2.90 -60.39
C LYS A 241 -39.11 3.45 -60.28
N GLY A 242 -38.77 3.88 -59.07
CA GLY A 242 -37.41 4.08 -58.59
C GLY A 242 -36.87 2.87 -57.82
N SER A 243 -35.56 2.66 -57.96
CA SER A 243 -34.71 1.95 -56.99
C SER A 243 -33.27 2.47 -57.04
N SER A 244 -32.70 2.60 -55.83
CA SER A 244 -31.31 2.35 -55.40
C SER A 244 -30.12 3.26 -55.75
N SER A 245 -29.33 3.44 -54.68
CA SER A 245 -27.87 3.62 -54.54
C SER A 245 -27.27 5.00 -54.88
N VAL A 246 -26.83 5.78 -53.88
CA VAL A 246 -25.50 5.82 -53.21
C VAL A 246 -24.51 6.77 -53.93
N VAL A 247 -24.06 7.81 -53.20
CA VAL A 247 -22.68 8.33 -53.02
C VAL A 247 -22.70 9.86 -52.76
N GLY A 248 -22.17 10.25 -51.60
CA GLY A 248 -21.14 11.29 -51.49
C GLY A 248 -21.55 12.75 -51.32
N SER A 249 -21.44 13.26 -50.09
CA SER A 249 -20.49 14.32 -49.70
C SER A 249 -21.05 15.16 -48.53
N GLY A 250 -20.25 15.31 -47.49
CA GLY A 250 -20.61 16.06 -46.29
C GLY A 250 -19.51 15.94 -45.26
N GLY A 251 -18.41 16.66 -45.50
CA GLY A 251 -17.33 16.80 -44.52
C GLY A 251 -17.69 17.85 -43.49
N MET A 252 -17.42 17.57 -42.22
CA MET A 252 -17.14 18.57 -41.19
C MET A 252 -16.16 17.94 -40.18
N SER A 253 -14.96 18.49 -40.21
CA SER A 253 -13.84 18.24 -39.29
C SER A 253 -14.11 18.95 -37.97
N GLY A 254 -13.98 18.21 -36.86
CA GLY A 254 -13.99 18.72 -35.49
C GLY A 254 -13.23 17.74 -34.61
N GLY A 255 -12.11 18.18 -34.05
CA GLY A 255 -11.07 17.32 -33.50
C GLY A 255 -11.29 16.81 -32.08
N VAL A 256 -10.30 16.02 -31.63
CA VAL A 256 -9.61 16.06 -30.33
C VAL A 256 -8.72 14.80 -30.29
N THR A 257 -7.41 15.00 -30.39
CA THR A 257 -6.40 13.97 -30.19
C THR A 257 -6.18 13.81 -28.68
N GLY A 258 -6.74 12.74 -28.11
CA GLY A 258 -6.41 12.26 -26.78
C GLY A 258 -5.20 11.34 -26.85
N GLY A 259 -4.13 11.70 -26.14
CA GLY A 259 -2.97 10.84 -25.91
C GLY A 259 -3.34 9.67 -25.00
N GLY A 260 -2.93 8.46 -25.40
CA GLY A 260 -3.03 7.24 -24.62
C GLY A 260 -1.66 6.56 -24.60
N VAL A 261 -1.00 6.64 -23.45
CA VAL A 261 0.31 6.09 -23.15
C VAL A 261 0.27 4.56 -23.23
N SER A 262 1.11 3.99 -24.09
CA SER A 262 1.46 2.56 -24.06
C SER A 262 2.65 2.40 -23.12
N GLY A 263 2.48 1.67 -22.02
CA GLY A 263 3.50 1.53 -21.00
C GLY A 263 3.19 0.43 -19.99
N TYR A 264 3.19 -0.83 -20.43
CA TYR A 264 3.37 -1.97 -19.53
C TYR A 264 4.58 -2.77 -20.01
N GLY A 265 5.74 -2.36 -19.51
CA GLY A 265 7.00 -3.04 -19.67
C GLY A 265 7.66 -3.20 -18.31
N ASN A 266 7.58 -4.43 -17.80
CA ASN A 266 8.60 -5.07 -16.99
C ASN A 266 8.76 -4.66 -15.50
N VAL A 267 7.90 -5.24 -14.65
CA VAL A 267 8.01 -5.17 -13.18
C VAL A 267 9.25 -5.94 -12.67
N GLU A 268 9.76 -6.89 -13.44
CA GLU A 268 10.95 -7.69 -13.11
C GLU A 268 12.25 -6.86 -13.16
N ALA A 269 12.29 -5.82 -14.00
CA ALA A 269 13.42 -4.89 -14.09
C ALA A 269 13.48 -3.92 -12.89
N VAL A 270 12.32 -3.56 -12.33
CA VAL A 270 12.24 -2.66 -11.17
C VAL A 270 12.63 -3.39 -9.88
N MET A 271 12.28 -4.67 -9.76
CA MET A 271 12.66 -5.47 -8.59
C MET A 271 14.17 -5.76 -8.55
N LYS A 272 14.81 -5.92 -9.72
CA LYS A 272 16.26 -6.13 -9.84
C LYS A 272 17.10 -4.85 -9.64
N ALA A 273 16.50 -3.67 -9.78
CA ALA A 273 17.17 -2.41 -9.51
C ALA A 273 17.23 -2.08 -8.00
N LEU A 274 16.36 -2.67 -7.18
CA LEU A 274 16.33 -2.44 -5.73
C LEU A 274 17.28 -3.36 -4.94
N GLU A 275 17.85 -4.41 -5.55
CA GLU A 275 18.88 -5.26 -4.93
C GLU A 275 20.31 -4.74 -5.11
N GLY A 276 20.51 -3.64 -5.87
CA GLY A 276 21.84 -3.22 -6.33
C GLY A 276 22.49 -2.04 -5.60
N GLU A 277 21.78 -1.31 -4.74
CA GLU A 277 22.31 -0.05 -4.16
C GLU A 277 22.45 -0.15 -2.63
N GLY A 278 23.47 -0.90 -2.22
CA GLY A 278 23.90 -1.06 -0.84
C GLY A 278 25.43 -1.12 -0.73
N ALA A 279 26.14 -0.29 -1.48
CA ALA A 279 27.58 -0.08 -1.31
C ALA A 279 27.81 1.29 -0.66
N GLY A 280 27.54 1.34 0.65
CA GLY A 280 27.90 2.48 1.49
C GLY A 280 29.40 2.48 1.73
N ASP A 281 30.07 3.45 1.13
CA ASP A 281 31.37 3.96 1.51
C ASP A 281 31.31 4.43 2.97
N GLY A 282 32.22 3.93 3.80
CA GLY A 282 32.14 4.02 5.25
C GLY A 282 33.46 3.61 5.91
N VAL A 283 34.46 4.48 5.72
CA VAL A 283 35.73 4.53 6.44
C VAL A 283 35.53 4.29 7.95
N MET A 284 36.20 3.28 8.52
CA MET A 284 36.62 3.27 9.92
C MET A 284 38.05 2.71 10.02
N VAL A 285 38.87 3.49 10.70
CA VAL A 285 40.33 3.42 10.86
C VAL A 285 40.68 2.67 12.17
N SER A 286 41.76 1.87 12.14
CA SER A 286 42.63 1.47 13.28
C SER A 286 42.02 0.57 14.38
N GLU A 287 42.71 -0.35 15.10
CA GLU A 287 44.12 -0.62 15.41
C GLU A 287 44.36 -2.13 15.67
N GLY A 288 45.59 -2.58 15.42
CA GLY A 288 46.40 -3.33 16.40
C GLY A 288 45.91 -4.67 16.94
N GLY A 289 46.07 -5.76 16.17
CA GLY A 289 46.09 -7.13 16.69
C GLY A 289 47.51 -7.58 17.03
N VAL A 290 47.86 -7.57 18.33
CA VAL A 290 49.09 -8.13 18.87
C VAL A 290 49.02 -9.66 18.87
N SER A 291 50.05 -10.28 18.29
CA SER A 291 50.35 -11.70 18.35
C SER A 291 50.90 -12.08 19.73
N LEU A 292 50.26 -13.05 20.38
CA LEU A 292 50.81 -13.91 21.43
C LEU A 292 50.45 -15.33 20.98
N GLY A 293 51.39 -16.28 20.84
CA GLY A 293 52.31 -16.69 21.88
C GLY A 293 51.76 -17.99 22.45
#